data_AF-A0A845YEZ0-F1
#
_entry.id   AF-A0A845YEZ0-F1
#
_cell.length_a   1.000
_cell.length_b   1.000
_cell.length_c   1.000
_cell.angle_alpha   90.00
_cell.angle_beta   90.00
_cell.angle_gamma   90.00
#
_symmetry.space_group_name_H-M   'P 1'
#
loop_
_entity.id
_entity.type
_entity.pdbx_description
1 polymer ?
#
loop_
_entity_poly.entity_id
_entity_poly.type
_entity_poly.pdbx_seq_one_letter_code
_entity_poly.pdbx_strand_id
1 'polypeptide(L)'
;MADKDKSYCLGEDKEYPELGIEVAVTSGDIRKLEKYKRFKVREVWFWQENQISVYVLRDAEKPRQIRYEQVAKSEVLPQLDLALLERCVQISATKGKI
;
A
#
# COMPACT_ATOMS: atom_id res chain seq x y z
N MET A 1 5.66 -12.21 -5.98
CA MET A 1 5.92 -10.89 -5.38
C MET A 1 7.24 -10.94 -4.60
N ALA A 2 7.91 -9.82 -4.36
CA ALA A 2 9.19 -9.84 -3.65
C ALA A 2 8.95 -10.05 -2.15
N ASP A 3 9.98 -10.41 -1.40
CA ASP A 3 9.86 -10.88 0.00
C ASP A 3 9.27 -9.84 0.97
N LYS A 4 9.27 -8.54 0.59
CA LYS A 4 8.73 -7.43 1.39
C LYS A 4 7.32 -7.00 0.99
N ASP A 5 6.78 -7.55 -0.08
CA ASP A 5 5.52 -7.12 -0.67
C ASP A 5 4.42 -8.08 -0.19
N LYS A 6 3.28 -7.54 0.26
CA LYS A 6 2.08 -8.33 0.55
C LYS A 6 0.89 -7.79 -0.25
N SER A 7 0.06 -8.67 -0.79
CA SER A 7 -1.18 -8.28 -1.47
C SER A 7 -2.37 -8.99 -0.87
N TYR A 8 -3.51 -8.31 -0.87
CA TYR A 8 -4.73 -8.75 -0.22
C TYR A 8 -5.93 -8.52 -1.14
N CYS A 9 -6.77 -9.55 -1.24
CA CYS A 9 -8.13 -9.42 -1.78
C CYS A 9 -9.06 -9.11 -0.61
N LEU A 10 -9.92 -8.10 -0.74
CA LEU A 10 -10.84 -7.72 0.33
C LEU A 10 -12.20 -8.39 0.09
N GLY A 11 -12.67 -9.12 1.11
CA GLY A 11 -13.93 -9.87 1.06
C GLY A 11 -13.76 -11.26 0.43
N GLU A 12 -13.71 -11.32 -0.89
CA GLU A 12 -13.63 -12.56 -1.67
C GLU A 12 -12.33 -12.65 -2.47
N ASP A 13 -11.97 -13.85 -2.91
CA ASP A 13 -10.82 -14.07 -3.79
C ASP A 13 -11.10 -13.51 -5.20
N LYS A 14 -10.15 -12.72 -5.70
CA LYS A 14 -10.21 -12.03 -7.00
C LYS A 14 -8.96 -12.34 -7.82
N GLU A 15 -9.05 -12.25 -9.14
CA GLU A 15 -7.90 -12.45 -10.04
C GLU A 15 -6.78 -11.45 -9.75
N TYR A 16 -7.14 -10.20 -9.44
CA TYR A 16 -6.21 -9.15 -9.06
C TYR A 16 -6.55 -8.61 -7.67
N PRO A 17 -5.55 -8.44 -6.78
CA PRO A 17 -5.78 -7.93 -5.44
C PRO A 17 -6.13 -6.45 -5.46
N GLU A 18 -6.89 -6.02 -4.47
CA GLU A 18 -7.30 -4.62 -4.32
C GLU A 18 -6.26 -3.79 -3.57
N LEU A 19 -5.50 -4.43 -2.68
CA LEU A 19 -4.51 -3.76 -1.85
C LEU A 19 -3.15 -4.46 -1.94
N GLY A 20 -2.11 -3.71 -2.28
CA GLY A 20 -0.72 -4.07 -2.08
C GLY A 20 -0.09 -3.23 -0.97
N ILE A 21 0.74 -3.83 -0.13
CA ILE A 21 1.53 -3.12 0.88
C ILE A 21 2.99 -3.47 0.68
N GLU A 22 3.80 -2.44 0.50
CA GLU A 22 5.25 -2.49 0.40
C GLU A 22 5.88 -1.89 1.66
N VAL A 23 6.67 -2.68 2.38
CA VAL A 23 7.52 -2.15 3.44
C VAL A 23 8.88 -1.77 2.86
N ALA A 24 9.14 -0.47 2.71
CA ALA A 24 10.35 0.05 2.12
C ALA A 24 11.33 0.55 3.21
N VAL A 25 12.50 -0.09 3.30
CA VAL A 25 13.58 0.32 4.23
C VAL A 25 14.47 1.42 3.63
N THR A 26 14.52 1.51 2.31
CA THR A 26 15.19 2.56 1.54
C THR A 26 14.16 3.25 0.66
N SER A 27 14.38 4.52 0.31
CA SER A 27 13.47 5.29 -0.56
C SER A 27 12.97 4.44 -1.72
N GLY A 28 11.68 4.11 -1.65
CA GLY A 28 11.05 3.17 -2.56
C GLY A 28 11.22 3.67 -3.98
N ASP A 29 11.80 2.85 -4.84
CA ASP A 29 11.95 3.20 -6.24
C ASP A 29 10.56 3.25 -6.88
N ILE A 30 10.18 4.38 -7.47
CA ILE A 30 8.92 4.54 -8.19
C ILE A 30 8.76 3.49 -9.30
N ARG A 31 9.87 2.90 -9.78
CA ARG A 31 9.88 1.72 -10.68
C ARG A 31 9.12 0.51 -10.10
N LYS A 32 8.92 0.41 -8.78
CA LYS A 32 8.11 -0.66 -8.16
C LYS A 32 6.63 -0.54 -8.48
N LEU A 33 6.09 0.67 -8.63
CA LEU A 33 4.69 0.87 -9.03
C LEU A 33 4.38 0.23 -10.39
N GLU A 34 5.34 0.22 -11.32
CA GLU A 34 5.17 -0.41 -12.63
C GLU A 34 4.94 -1.92 -12.57
N LYS A 35 5.39 -2.60 -11.51
CA LYS A 35 5.05 -4.01 -11.28
C LYS A 35 3.60 -4.15 -10.87
N TYR A 36 3.16 -3.41 -9.85
CA TYR A 36 1.77 -3.44 -9.36
C TYR A 36 0.77 -3.04 -10.44
N LYS A 37 1.16 -2.09 -11.30
CA LYS A 37 0.40 -1.64 -12.48
C LYS A 37 0.10 -2.78 -13.46
N ARG A 38 1.08 -3.65 -13.73
CA ARG A 38 0.89 -4.82 -14.63
C ARG A 38 -0.13 -5.81 -14.08
N PHE A 39 -0.23 -5.91 -12.76
CA PHE A 39 -1.21 -6.74 -12.05
C PHE A 39 -2.48 -5.97 -11.68
N LYS A 40 -2.69 -4.77 -12.25
CA LYS A 40 -3.85 -3.91 -12.00
C LYS A 40 -4.21 -3.75 -10.51
N VAL A 41 -3.21 -3.76 -9.61
CA VAL A 41 -3.47 -3.64 -8.17
C VAL A 41 -4.07 -2.28 -7.89
N ARG A 42 -5.30 -2.26 -7.38
CA ARG A 42 -6.10 -1.03 -7.28
C ARG A 42 -5.44 0.02 -6.40
N GLU A 43 -4.88 -0.39 -5.26
CA GLU A 43 -4.26 0.52 -4.30
C GLU A 43 -2.96 -0.08 -3.75
N VAL A 44 -1.91 0.74 -3.64
CA VAL A 44 -0.59 0.34 -3.13
C VAL A 44 -0.17 1.29 -2.03
N TRP A 45 0.21 0.74 -0.88
CA TRP A 45 0.77 1.51 0.24
C TRP A 45 2.27 1.30 0.31
N PHE A 46 3.02 2.39 0.42
CA PHE A 46 4.41 2.34 0.84
C PHE A 46 4.50 2.79 2.27
N TRP A 47 5.11 1.96 3.10
CA TRP A 47 5.49 2.37 4.44
C TRP A 47 7.00 2.56 4.50
N GLN A 48 7.42 3.79 4.74
CA GLN A 48 8.81 4.21 4.89
C GLN A 48 8.92 5.25 6.01
N GLU A 49 9.96 5.17 6.85
CA GLU A 49 10.23 6.19 7.90
C GLU A 49 9.01 6.53 8.76
N ASN A 50 8.24 5.50 9.11
CA ASN A 50 7.00 5.57 9.88
C ASN A 50 5.86 6.39 9.25
N GLN A 51 5.93 6.66 7.96
CA GLN A 51 4.89 7.30 7.17
C GLN A 51 4.33 6.32 6.13
N ILE A 52 3.04 6.41 5.88
CA ILE A 52 2.30 5.64 4.89
C ILE A 52 1.95 6.57 3.73
N SER A 53 2.46 6.25 2.54
CA SER A 53 2.06 6.87 1.30
C SER A 53 1.13 5.94 0.51
N VAL A 54 -0.03 6.45 0.12
CA VAL A 54 -1.05 5.69 -0.60
C VAL A 54 -1.07 6.09 -2.07
N TYR A 55 -1.04 5.10 -2.96
CA TYR A 55 -1.15 5.28 -4.40
C TYR A 55 -2.31 4.48 -4.96
N VAL A 56 -3.21 5.13 -5.69
CA VAL A 56 -4.38 4.50 -6.32
C VAL A 56 -4.21 4.43 -7.83
N LEU A 57 -4.50 3.27 -8.39
CA LEU A 57 -4.48 3.01 -9.82
C LEU A 57 -5.70 3.65 -10.49
N ARG A 58 -5.46 4.57 -11.41
CA ARG A 58 -6.47 5.21 -12.24
C ARG A 58 -6.47 4.63 -13.64
N ASP A 59 -7.63 4.70 -14.30
CA ASP A 59 -7.79 4.32 -15.71
C ASP A 59 -7.31 2.89 -16.05
N ALA A 60 -7.51 1.92 -15.15
CA ALA A 60 -7.00 0.55 -15.29
C ALA A 60 -7.43 -0.17 -16.59
N GLU A 61 -8.56 0.23 -17.17
CA GLU A 61 -9.09 -0.31 -18.42
C GLU A 61 -8.55 0.40 -19.68
N LYS A 62 -7.73 1.44 -19.53
CA LYS A 62 -7.12 2.21 -20.64
C LYS A 62 -5.59 2.09 -20.57
N PRO A 63 -4.97 1.12 -21.27
CA PRO A 63 -3.54 0.83 -21.16
C PRO A 63 -2.58 1.99 -21.46
N ARG A 64 -3.04 3.01 -22.21
CA ARG A 64 -2.25 4.21 -22.52
C ARG A 64 -2.37 5.33 -21.49
N GLN A 65 -3.34 5.26 -20.57
CA GLN A 65 -3.65 6.31 -19.58
C GLN A 65 -3.54 5.82 -18.13
N ILE A 66 -3.45 4.50 -17.93
CA ILE A 66 -3.26 3.85 -16.65
C ILE A 66 -2.05 4.43 -15.91
N ARG A 67 -2.28 4.89 -14.68
CA ARG A 67 -1.27 5.54 -13.84
C ARG A 67 -1.63 5.39 -12.38
N TYR A 68 -0.62 5.47 -11.52
CA TYR A 68 -0.84 5.66 -10.10
C TYR A 68 -0.90 7.14 -9.77
N GLU A 69 -1.76 7.48 -8.84
CA GLU A 69 -1.89 8.81 -8.25
C GLU A 69 -1.75 8.70 -6.74
N GLN A 70 -0.95 9.58 -6.14
CA GLN A 70 -0.84 9.64 -4.68
C GLN A 70 -2.08 10.29 -4.09
N VAL A 71 -2.67 9.66 -3.08
CA VAL A 71 -3.87 10.16 -2.40
C VAL A 71 -3.63 10.24 -0.90
N ALA A 72 -4.40 11.08 -0.22
CA ALA A 72 -4.26 11.30 1.23
C ALA A 72 -4.96 10.24 2.10
N LYS A 73 -5.86 9.44 1.53
CA LYS A 73 -6.64 8.42 2.23
C LYS A 73 -6.81 7.19 1.37
N SER A 74 -6.99 6.04 2.02
CA SER A 74 -7.33 4.80 1.34
C SER A 74 -8.72 4.89 0.70
N GLU A 75 -8.85 4.43 -0.55
CA GLU A 75 -10.14 4.27 -1.22
C GLU A 75 -10.71 2.86 -1.02
N VAL A 76 -9.85 1.86 -0.81
CA VAL A 76 -10.27 0.48 -0.52
C VAL A 76 -10.63 0.27 0.96
N LEU A 77 -10.07 1.08 1.87
CA LEU A 77 -10.36 1.09 3.31
C LEU A 77 -10.71 2.53 3.78
N PRO A 78 -11.85 3.10 3.33
CA PRO A 78 -12.17 4.52 3.52
C PRO A 78 -12.39 4.94 4.98
N GLN A 79 -12.66 3.97 5.86
CA GLN A 79 -12.89 4.21 7.29
C GLN A 79 -11.60 4.08 8.12
N LEU A 80 -10.48 3.65 7.53
CA LEU A 80 -9.23 3.50 8.25
C LEU A 80 -8.56 4.86 8.45
N ASP A 81 -8.29 5.19 9.71
CA ASP A 81 -7.44 6.32 10.07
C ASP A 81 -5.95 5.93 9.90
N LEU A 82 -5.37 6.30 8.76
CA LEU A 82 -3.96 6.03 8.46
C LEU A 82 -3.00 6.70 9.45
N ALA A 83 -3.34 7.90 9.94
CA ALA A 83 -2.52 8.59 10.93
C ALA A 83 -2.55 7.85 12.28
N LEU A 84 -3.68 7.25 12.67
CA LEU A 84 -3.74 6.37 13.83
C LEU A 84 -2.89 5.12 13.60
N LEU A 85 -2.97 4.51 12.42
CA LEU A 85 -2.15 3.33 12.09
C LEU A 85 -0.65 3.63 12.20
N GLU A 86 -0.19 4.75 11.63
CA GLU A 86 1.19 5.25 11.74
C GLU A 86 1.64 5.45 13.19
N ARG A 87 0.76 5.91 14.08
CA ARG A 87 1.08 6.02 15.52
C ARG A 87 1.14 4.66 16.20
N CYS A 88 0.17 3.79 15.93
CA CYS A 88 0.08 2.47 16.56
C CYS A 88 1.33 1.63 16.32
N VAL A 89 1.89 1.70 15.12
CA VAL A 89 3.06 0.91 14.72
C VAL A 89 4.37 1.42 15.33
N GLN A 90 4.37 2.64 15.87
CA GLN A 90 5.48 3.21 16.64
C GLN A 90 5.40 2.85 18.14
N ILE A 91 4.27 2.33 18.62
CA ILE A 91 4.11 1.92 20.01
C ILE A 91 5.08 0.76 20.26
N SER A 92 6.18 1.06 20.95
CA SER A 92 7.12 0.05 21.39
C SER A 92 6.42 -0.84 22.40
N ALA A 93 6.48 -2.17 22.24
CA ALA A 93 6.15 -3.07 23.33
C ALA A 93 7.04 -2.68 24.52
N THR A 94 6.44 -2.08 25.55
CA THR A 94 7.16 -1.72 26.76
C THR A 94 7.73 -3.03 27.30
N LYS A 95 9.05 -3.21 27.20
CA LYS A 95 9.74 -4.24 27.97
C LYS A 95 9.54 -3.85 29.42
N GLY A 96 8.56 -4.46 30.08
CA GLY A 96 8.49 -4.47 31.54
C GLY A 96 9.84 -5.00 32.02
N LYS A 97 10.61 -4.15 32.71
CA LYS A 97 11.69 -4.62 33.57
C LYS A 97 11.02 -5.44 34.66
N ILE A 98 11.19 -6.76 34.58
CA ILE A 98 11.01 -7.68 35.71
C ILE A 98 12.27 -7.57 36.56
#